data_AF-A0A517I329-F1
#
_entry.id   AF-A0A517I329-F1
#
_cell.length_a   1.000
_cell.length_b   1.000
_cell.length_c   1.000
_cell.angle_alpha   90.00
_cell.angle_beta   90.00
_cell.angle_gamma   90.00
#
_symmetry.space_group_name_H-M   'P 1'
#
loop_
_entity.id
_entity.type
_entity.pdbx_description
1 polymer ?
#
loop_
_entity_poly.entity_id
_entity_poly.type
_entity_poly.pdbx_seq_one_letter_code
_entity_poly.pdbx_strand_id
1 'polypeptide(L)'
;MAERFIAGILASFLFTFGVALLYFQDRSSVLFVAMFTFPTVFLLGIPQSLIIDWVMERLPWNKGSLFFILEALLYIVAGITATMTLFLIVTHTFMLLLKFYVLGVVASLLYFVSLRFLRRKKKALHIA
;
A
#
# COMPACT_ATOMS: atom_id res chain seq x y z
N MET A 1 -9.39 3.75 11.88
CA MET A 1 -8.02 3.38 12.29
C MET A 1 -7.78 1.88 12.27
N ALA A 2 -8.57 1.06 13.00
CA ALA A 2 -8.39 -0.40 13.03
C ALA A 2 -8.34 -1.08 11.64
N GLU A 3 -9.25 -0.71 10.72
CA GLU A 3 -9.24 -1.26 9.35
C GLU A 3 -7.96 -0.95 8.56
N ARG A 4 -7.40 0.25 8.73
CA ARG A 4 -6.15 0.66 8.08
C ARG A 4 -4.95 -0.11 8.62
N PHE A 5 -4.98 -0.41 9.91
CA PHE A 5 -3.95 -1.23 10.56
C PHE A 5 -4.00 -2.68 10.06
N ILE A 6 -5.20 -3.28 10.03
CA ILE A 6 -5.41 -4.64 9.52
C ILE A 6 -5.06 -4.73 8.02
N ALA A 7 -5.44 -3.72 7.23
CA ALA A 7 -5.04 -3.62 5.83
C ALA A 7 -3.52 -3.53 5.67
N GLY A 8 -2.84 -2.79 6.55
CA GLY A 8 -1.38 -2.70 6.61
C GLY A 8 -0.73 -4.05 6.90
N ILE A 9 -1.25 -4.81 7.86
CA ILE A 9 -0.79 -6.18 8.16
C ILE A 9 -0.96 -7.07 6.94
N LEU A 10 -2.16 -7.10 6.35
CA LEU A 10 -2.50 -7.93 5.19
C LEU A 10 -1.61 -7.60 3.98
N ALA A 11 -1.46 -6.32 3.67
CA ALA A 11 -0.64 -5.87 2.55
C ALA A 11 0.84 -6.20 2.76
N SER A 12 1.36 -5.96 3.96
CA SER A 12 2.76 -6.29 4.30
C SER A 12 2.99 -7.78 4.23
N PHE A 13 2.07 -8.59 4.76
CA PHE A 13 2.16 -10.05 4.71
C PHE A 13 2.10 -10.58 3.26
N LEU A 14 1.11 -10.15 2.47
CA LEU A 14 0.95 -10.54 1.06
C LEU A 14 2.14 -10.13 0.22
N PHE A 15 2.65 -8.91 0.43
CA PHE A 15 3.82 -8.41 -0.29
C PHE A 15 5.07 -9.21 0.07
N THR A 16 5.34 -9.39 1.36
CA THR A 16 6.52 -10.12 1.84
C THR A 16 6.48 -11.58 1.39
N PHE A 17 5.32 -12.23 1.46
CA PHE A 17 5.12 -13.59 1.01
C PHE A 17 5.22 -13.72 -0.52
N GLY A 18 4.66 -12.77 -1.27
CA GLY A 18 4.76 -12.74 -2.73
C GLY A 18 6.21 -12.56 -3.20
N VAL A 19 6.95 -11.65 -2.56
CA VAL A 19 8.39 -11.46 -2.82
C VAL A 19 9.18 -12.72 -2.43
N ALA A 20 8.86 -13.34 -1.30
CA ALA A 20 9.47 -14.60 -0.88
C ALA A 20 9.28 -15.71 -1.92
N LEU A 21 8.05 -15.93 -2.39
CA LEU A 21 7.75 -16.98 -3.37
C LEU A 21 8.37 -16.73 -4.74
N LEU A 22 8.43 -15.48 -5.20
CA LEU A 22 8.84 -15.15 -6.57
C LEU A 22 10.33 -14.85 -6.71
N TYR A 23 10.99 -14.34 -5.66
CA TYR A 23 12.36 -13.83 -5.75
C TYR A 23 13.36 -14.54 -4.84
N PHE A 24 12.92 -15.16 -3.74
CA PHE A 24 13.84 -15.72 -2.77
C PHE A 24 13.70 -17.24 -2.68
N GLN A 25 14.68 -17.94 -3.26
CA GLN A 25 14.87 -19.36 -2.98
C GLN A 25 15.35 -19.59 -1.53
N ASP A 26 15.91 -18.57 -0.89
CA ASP A 26 16.57 -18.66 0.40
C ASP A 26 15.72 -18.04 1.53
N ARG A 27 15.38 -18.84 2.55
CA ARG A 27 14.34 -18.48 3.56
C ARG A 27 14.70 -17.30 4.46
N SER A 28 15.99 -17.00 4.63
CA SER A 28 16.51 -15.94 5.51
C SER A 28 16.20 -14.53 5.00
N SER A 29 16.16 -14.36 3.69
CA SER A 29 15.87 -13.09 3.02
C SER A 29 14.44 -12.56 3.27
N VAL A 30 13.48 -13.46 3.52
CA VAL A 30 12.08 -13.14 3.81
C VAL A 30 11.97 -12.29 5.08
N LEU A 31 12.79 -12.60 6.09
CA LEU A 31 12.83 -11.86 7.34
C LEU A 31 13.31 -10.42 7.12
N PHE A 32 14.37 -10.22 6.33
CA PHE A 32 14.87 -8.88 6.02
C PHE A 32 13.85 -8.06 5.23
N VAL A 33 13.18 -8.69 4.26
CA VAL A 33 12.09 -8.04 3.52
C VAL A 33 10.97 -7.64 4.48
N ALA A 34 10.55 -8.54 5.39
CA ALA A 34 9.49 -8.27 6.37
C ALA A 34 9.86 -7.11 7.31
N MET A 35 11.09 -7.12 7.84
CA MET A 35 11.59 -6.09 8.75
C MET A 35 11.62 -4.72 8.09
N PHE A 36 11.75 -4.66 6.76
CA PHE A 36 11.73 -3.42 6.02
C PHE A 36 10.32 -3.01 5.58
N THR A 37 9.50 -3.95 5.10
CA THR A 37 8.17 -3.66 4.53
C THR A 37 7.16 -3.26 5.60
N PHE A 38 7.14 -3.93 6.74
CA PHE A 38 6.17 -3.64 7.80
C PHE A 38 6.29 -2.20 8.31
N PRO A 39 7.45 -1.71 8.79
CA PRO A 39 7.58 -0.33 9.24
C PRO A 39 7.24 0.68 8.15
N THR A 40 7.65 0.41 6.91
CA THR A 40 7.40 1.28 5.77
C THR A 40 5.91 1.43 5.47
N VAL A 41 5.17 0.33 5.43
CA VAL A 41 3.73 0.35 5.16
C VAL A 41 2.97 1.02 6.32
N PHE A 42 3.41 0.85 7.57
CA PHE A 42 2.78 1.52 8.70
C PHE A 42 3.09 3.01 8.77
N LEU A 43 4.35 3.40 8.55
CA LEU A 43 4.80 4.80 8.65
C LEU A 43 4.37 5.65 7.46
N LEU A 44 4.39 5.09 6.24
CA LEU A 44 4.03 5.83 5.02
C LEU A 44 2.61 5.49 4.55
N GLY A 45 2.24 4.21 4.55
CA GLY A 45 0.96 3.75 4.01
C GLY A 45 -0.26 4.24 4.80
N ILE A 46 -0.21 4.25 6.14
CA ILE A 46 -1.34 4.76 6.96
C ILE A 46 -1.55 6.26 6.73
N PRO A 47 -0.54 7.14 6.87
CA PRO A 47 -0.71 8.56 6.57
C PRO A 47 -1.14 8.83 5.13
N GLN A 48 -0.56 8.12 4.15
CA GLN A 48 -0.96 8.25 2.75
C GLN A 48 -2.42 7.89 2.55
N SER A 49 -2.91 6.80 3.15
CA SER A 49 -4.32 6.41 3.05
C SER A 49 -5.28 7.46 3.65
N LEU A 50 -4.87 8.13 4.74
CA LEU A 50 -5.62 9.21 5.36
C LEU A 50 -5.73 10.43 4.42
N ILE A 51 -4.62 10.80 3.79
CA ILE A 51 -4.57 11.89 2.82
C ILE A 51 -5.45 11.56 1.62
N ILE A 52 -5.35 10.34 1.09
CA ILE A 52 -6.18 9.88 -0.03
C ILE A 52 -7.67 9.95 0.34
N ASP A 53 -8.07 9.43 1.50
CA ASP A 53 -9.46 9.49 1.94
C ASP A 53 -9.96 10.95 2.05
N TRP A 54 -9.14 11.85 2.59
CA TRP A 54 -9.48 13.27 2.73
C TRP A 54 -9.60 13.98 1.38
N VAL A 55 -8.72 13.67 0.42
CA VAL A 55 -8.82 14.16 -0.97
C VAL A 55 -10.10 13.63 -1.61
N MET A 56 -10.39 12.35 -1.44
CA MET A 56 -11.54 11.68 -2.04
C MET A 56 -12.87 12.16 -1.45
N GLU A 57 -12.92 12.50 -0.16
CA GLU A 57 -14.11 13.06 0.51
C GLU A 57 -14.45 14.48 0.03
N ARG A 58 -13.45 15.24 -0.42
CA ARG A 58 -13.64 16.59 -0.99
C ARG A 58 -14.13 16.58 -2.43
N LEU A 59 -14.11 15.44 -3.13
CA LEU A 59 -14.62 15.38 -4.50
C LEU A 59 -16.15 15.23 -4.51
N PRO A 60 -16.89 16.12 -5.19
CA PRO A 60 -18.35 16.08 -5.25
C PRO A 60 -18.92 14.95 -6.14
N TRP A 61 -18.10 14.03 -6.63
CA TRP A 61 -18.50 13.04 -7.63
C TRP A 61 -19.08 11.76 -7.02
N ASN A 62 -20.30 11.45 -7.46
CA ASN A 62 -21.17 10.39 -6.97
C ASN A 62 -20.66 8.97 -7.35
N LYS A 63 -20.38 8.14 -6.33
CA LYS A 63 -20.44 6.66 -6.19
C LYS A 63 -20.26 5.72 -7.41
N GLY A 64 -19.58 6.12 -8.48
CA GLY A 64 -19.37 5.32 -9.69
C GLY A 64 -17.99 4.64 -9.82
N SER A 65 -17.84 3.84 -10.88
CA SER A 65 -16.57 3.21 -11.32
C SER A 65 -15.38 4.18 -11.39
N LEU A 66 -15.63 5.43 -11.79
CA LEU A 66 -14.59 6.48 -11.90
C LEU A 66 -13.91 6.80 -10.57
N PHE A 67 -14.64 6.74 -9.45
CA PHE A 67 -14.08 6.97 -8.12
C PHE A 67 -13.08 5.86 -7.75
N PHE A 68 -13.34 4.63 -8.20
CA PHE A 68 -12.40 3.51 -8.00
C PHE A 68 -11.11 3.69 -8.79
N ILE A 69 -11.20 4.13 -10.03
CA ILE A 69 -10.03 4.38 -10.88
C ILE A 69 -9.19 5.52 -10.29
N LEU A 70 -9.83 6.59 -9.83
CA LEU A 70 -9.14 7.72 -9.21
C LEU A 70 -8.45 7.32 -7.89
N GLU A 71 -9.13 6.57 -7.03
CA GLU A 71 -8.55 6.08 -5.77
C GLU A 71 -7.35 5.17 -6.06
N ALA A 72 -7.47 4.24 -7.01
CA ALA A 72 -6.38 3.38 -7.44
C ALA A 72 -5.19 4.20 -7.99
N LEU A 73 -5.46 5.24 -8.79
CA LEU A 73 -4.42 6.13 -9.32
C LEU A 73 -3.69 6.87 -8.20
N LEU A 74 -4.42 7.38 -7.21
CA LEU A 74 -3.83 8.03 -6.04
C LEU A 74 -2.96 7.06 -5.24
N TYR A 75 -3.38 5.80 -5.07
CA TYR A 75 -2.54 4.78 -4.44
C TYR A 75 -1.30 4.44 -5.29
N ILE A 76 -1.39 4.40 -6.62
CA ILE A 76 -0.22 4.20 -7.49
C ILE A 76 0.78 5.34 -7.28
N VAL A 77 0.33 6.59 -7.32
CA VAL A 77 1.18 7.77 -7.08
C VAL A 77 1.75 7.76 -5.66
N ALA A 78 0.95 7.38 -4.66
CA ALA A 78 1.41 7.21 -3.28
C ALA A 78 2.52 6.13 -3.16
N GLY A 79 2.39 5.02 -3.88
CA GLY A 79 3.40 3.95 -3.90
C GLY A 79 4.71 4.39 -4.53
N ILE A 80 4.65 5.14 -5.64
CA ILE A 80 5.81 5.73 -6.31
C ILE A 80 6.48 6.76 -5.38
N THR A 81 5.71 7.69 -4.82
CA THR A 81 6.24 8.73 -3.92
C THR A 81 6.85 8.13 -2.66
N ALA A 82 6.20 7.15 -2.03
CA ALA A 82 6.71 6.43 -0.88
C ALA A 82 8.08 5.81 -1.17
N THR A 83 8.20 5.10 -2.30
CA THR A 83 9.48 4.49 -2.69
C THR A 83 10.56 5.53 -2.99
N MET A 84 10.24 6.66 -3.63
CA MET A 84 11.20 7.75 -3.83
C MET A 84 11.68 8.34 -2.50
N THR A 85 10.77 8.65 -1.58
CA THR A 85 11.14 9.18 -0.25
C THR A 85 12.00 8.20 0.52
N LEU A 86 11.66 6.91 0.48
CA LEU A 86 12.42 5.88 1.20
C LEU A 86 13.83 5.73 0.62
N PHE A 87 13.97 5.73 -0.70
CA PHE A 87 15.27 5.69 -1.37
C PHE A 87 16.12 6.91 -1.02
N LEU A 88 15.52 8.10 -1.04
CA LEU A 88 16.20 9.34 -0.68
C LEU A 88 16.71 9.31 0.76
N ILE A 89 15.92 8.78 1.69
CA ILE A 89 16.29 8.66 3.10
C ILE A 89 17.42 7.64 3.31
N VAL A 90 17.35 6.48 2.64
CA VAL A 90 18.29 5.37 2.90
C VAL A 90 19.60 5.51 2.14
N THR A 91 19.54 5.94 0.88
CA THR A 91 20.71 5.94 -0.02
C THR A 91 21.26 7.32 -0.31
N HIS A 92 20.59 8.39 0.13
CA HIS A 92 20.90 9.80 -0.17
C HIS A 92 21.12 10.09 -1.67
N THR A 93 20.65 9.20 -2.55
CA THR A 93 20.90 9.25 -3.99
C THR A 93 19.62 8.96 -4.75
N PHE A 94 19.46 9.63 -5.89
CA PHE A 94 18.32 9.45 -6.80
C PHE A 94 18.58 8.32 -7.81
N MET A 95 19.37 7.31 -7.49
CA MET A 95 19.65 6.23 -8.45
C MET A 95 18.41 5.32 -8.56
N LEU A 96 17.50 5.72 -9.44
CA LEU A 96 16.19 5.13 -9.64
C LEU A 96 16.29 3.81 -10.40
N LEU A 97 16.38 2.71 -9.65
CA LEU A 97 16.21 1.38 -10.22
C LEU A 97 14.71 1.15 -10.48
N LEU A 98 14.34 1.07 -11.76
CA LEU A 98 12.96 0.90 -12.26
C LEU A 98 12.19 -0.23 -11.56
N LYS A 99 12.91 -1.26 -11.09
CA LYS A 99 12.39 -2.39 -10.31
C LYS A 99 11.76 -1.97 -8.96
N PHE A 100 12.30 -0.95 -8.28
CA PHE A 100 11.78 -0.53 -6.97
C PHE A 100 10.47 0.24 -7.08
N TYR A 101 10.26 0.99 -8.17
CA TYR A 101 8.97 1.63 -8.43
C TYR A 101 7.85 0.63 -8.57
N VAL A 102 8.10 -0.47 -9.30
CA VAL A 102 7.12 -1.55 -9.45
C VAL A 102 6.78 -2.14 -8.08
N LEU A 103 7.77 -2.36 -7.22
CA LEU A 103 7.54 -2.85 -5.86
C LEU A 103 6.67 -1.90 -5.02
N GLY A 104 6.95 -0.58 -5.07
CA GLY A 104 6.15 0.43 -4.38
C GLY A 104 4.70 0.48 -4.85
N VAL A 105 4.49 0.41 -6.17
CA VAL A 105 3.15 0.36 -6.78
C VAL A 105 2.41 -0.90 -6.35
N VAL A 106 3.05 -2.07 -6.40
CA VAL A 106 2.45 -3.36 -6.01
C VAL A 106 2.07 -3.35 -4.53
N ALA A 107 2.96 -2.87 -3.64
CA ALA A 107 2.67 -2.78 -2.21
C ALA A 107 1.47 -1.86 -1.93
N SER A 108 1.40 -0.70 -2.60
CA SER A 108 0.32 0.26 -2.45
C SER A 108 -1.02 -0.28 -2.97
N LEU A 109 -1.01 -1.01 -4.09
CA LEU A 109 -2.20 -1.66 -4.63
C LEU A 109 -2.70 -2.80 -3.72
N LEU A 110 -1.79 -3.61 -3.16
CA LEU A 110 -2.15 -4.63 -2.17
C LEU A 110 -2.82 -4.00 -0.94
N TYR A 111 -2.29 -2.85 -0.48
CA TYR A 111 -2.89 -2.09 0.61
C TYR A 111 -4.29 -1.59 0.26
N PHE A 112 -4.44 -0.98 -0.91
CA PHE A 112 -5.72 -0.49 -1.41
C PHE A 112 -6.79 -1.60 -1.50
N VAL A 113 -6.45 -2.75 -2.09
CA VAL A 113 -7.36 -3.89 -2.21
C VAL A 113 -7.75 -4.42 -0.83
N SER A 114 -6.78 -4.58 0.07
CA SER A 114 -7.01 -5.05 1.45
C SER A 114 -7.94 -4.12 2.22
N LEU A 115 -7.69 -2.82 2.16
CA LEU A 115 -8.50 -1.81 2.83
C LEU A 115 -9.93 -1.78 2.26
N ARG A 116 -10.07 -1.87 0.95
CA ARG A 116 -11.39 -1.89 0.29
C ARG A 116 -12.19 -3.13 0.66
N PHE A 117 -11.55 -4.29 0.71
CA PHE A 117 -12.20 -5.55 1.10
C PHE A 117 -12.73 -5.46 2.54
N LEU A 118 -11.91 -4.96 3.47
CA LEU A 118 -12.31 -4.74 4.88
C LEU A 118 -13.48 -3.74 5.00
N ARG A 119 -13.41 -2.62 4.28
CA ARG A 119 -14.49 -1.61 4.25
C ARG A 119 -15.81 -2.18 3.71
N ARG A 120 -15.76 -3.02 2.66
CA ARG A 120 -16.94 -3.69 2.10
C ARG A 120 -17.53 -4.70 3.08
N LYS A 121 -16.69 -5.53 3.71
CA LYS A 121 -17.13 -6.52 4.71
C LYS A 121 -17.84 -5.86 5.90
N LYS A 122 -17.29 -4.77 6.43
CA LYS A 122 -17.91 -4.05 7.54
C LYS A 122 -19.25 -3.41 7.16
N LYS A 123 -19.36 -2.83 5.96
CA LYS A 123 -20.65 -2.33 5.45
C LYS A 123 -21.70 -3.43 5.34
N ALA A 124 -21.33 -4.61 4.86
CA ALA A 124 -22.23 -5.76 4.79
C ALA A 124 -22.67 -6.26 6.18
N LEU A 125 -21.75 -6.23 7.16
CA LEU A 125 -22.02 -6.71 8.53
C LEU A 125 -22.87 -5.75 9.37
N HIS A 126 -22.94 -4.47 9.00
CA HIS A 126 -23.80 -3.48 9.66
C HIS A 126 -25.23 -3.41 9.09
N ILE A 127 -25.49 -4.09 7.98
CA ILE A 127 -26.80 -4.15 7.31
C ILE A 127 -27.54 -5.46 7.64
N ALA A 128 -26.85 -6.46 8.19
CA ALA A 128 -27.40 -7.71 8.70
C ALA A 128 -27.74 -7.59 10.20
#